data_AF-A0A5C9F475-F1
#
_entry.id   AF-A0A5C9F475-F1
#
_cell.length_a   1.000
_cell.length_b   1.000
_cell.length_c   1.000
_cell.angle_alpha   90.00
_cell.angle_beta   90.00
_cell.angle_gamma   90.00
#
_symmetry.space_group_name_H-M   'P 1'
#
loop_
_entity.id
_entity.type
_entity.pdbx_description
1 polymer ?
#
loop_
_entity_poly.entity_id
_entity_poly.type
_entity_poly.pdbx_seq_one_letter_code
_entity_poly.pdbx_strand_id
1 'polypeptide(L)'
;MRFLLLSKVITNYTKKDIDCGLVPPKIYEICCCIRETFCLSYSIRKNSDLFLYFVEEKIVIKFIGTHLRYLGPDERSQAILLLKALKKRNKAISTKKWINSTPGIYIKQYENHDSFLLEFFGQYMMNFCYYVSFRKGNVAQNVNLFLDTTLNNLDQTSGFIFPLYHLYDSNPIFFNTLLDNKTLNLKVIYLTNIHLIQDKIICVNHYLDCLEENLNKNIK
;
A
#
# COMPACT_ATOMS: atom_id res chain seq x y z
N MET A 1 -6.24 -5.67 8.02
CA MET A 1 -5.66 -4.35 7.67
C MET A 1 -5.28 -4.32 6.20
N ARG A 2 -5.55 -3.22 5.48
CA ARG A 2 -5.24 -3.12 4.04
C ARG A 2 -4.43 -1.87 3.74
N PHE A 3 -3.30 -2.04 3.10
CA PHE A 3 -2.35 -0.98 2.79
C PHE A 3 -2.27 -0.81 1.28
N LEU A 4 -2.42 0.41 0.77
CA LEU A 4 -2.24 0.77 -0.63
C LEU A 4 -1.05 1.72 -0.75
N LEU A 5 0.06 1.25 -1.32
CA LEU A 5 1.20 2.05 -1.71
C LEU A 5 1.00 2.55 -3.14
N LEU A 6 1.14 3.86 -3.36
CA LEU A 6 1.11 4.44 -4.70
C LEU A 6 2.53 4.80 -5.15
N SER A 7 3.05 4.08 -6.13
CA SER A 7 4.29 4.43 -6.84
C SER A 7 3.95 5.07 -8.17
N LYS A 8 4.71 6.09 -8.58
CA LYS A 8 4.47 6.78 -9.85
C LYS A 8 4.69 5.85 -11.05
N VAL A 9 5.85 5.21 -11.09
CA VAL A 9 6.31 4.33 -12.18
C VAL A 9 6.96 3.06 -11.65
N ILE A 10 7.03 2.04 -12.49
CA ILE A 10 7.83 0.84 -12.25
C ILE A 10 9.31 1.18 -12.44
N THR A 11 10.09 0.98 -11.38
CA THR A 11 11.55 1.05 -11.47
C THR A 11 12.12 -0.32 -11.86
N ASN A 12 12.87 -0.38 -12.96
CA ASN A 12 13.50 -1.61 -13.41
C ASN A 12 14.77 -1.89 -12.62
N TYR A 13 14.99 -3.17 -12.29
CA TYR A 13 16.20 -3.69 -11.66
C TYR A 13 16.32 -5.19 -11.96
N THR A 14 17.50 -5.74 -11.71
CA THR A 14 17.85 -7.12 -12.04
C THR A 14 18.24 -7.89 -10.78
N LYS A 15 18.35 -9.22 -10.90
CA LYS A 15 18.86 -10.05 -9.80
C LYS A 15 20.31 -9.66 -9.44
N LYS A 16 21.14 -9.31 -10.44
CA LYS A 16 22.51 -8.87 -10.23
C LYS A 16 22.57 -7.61 -9.37
N ASP A 17 21.66 -6.66 -9.60
CA ASP A 17 21.58 -5.43 -8.79
C ASP A 17 21.29 -5.76 -7.32
N ILE A 18 20.43 -6.74 -7.06
CA ILE A 18 20.15 -7.24 -5.70
C ILE A 18 21.38 -7.94 -5.11
N ASP A 19 22.04 -8.80 -5.89
CA ASP A 19 23.21 -9.56 -5.46
C ASP A 19 24.40 -8.64 -5.12
N CYS A 20 24.52 -7.49 -5.80
CA CYS A 20 25.59 -6.50 -5.61
C CYS A 20 25.21 -5.34 -4.66
N GLY A 21 23.99 -5.32 -4.10
CA GLY A 21 23.54 -4.21 -3.24
C GLY A 21 23.35 -2.88 -3.99
N LEU A 22 23.09 -2.93 -5.29
CA LEU A 22 22.89 -1.78 -6.18
C LEU A 22 21.41 -1.56 -6.53
N VAL A 23 20.53 -1.94 -5.60
CA VAL A 23 19.08 -1.80 -5.78
C VAL A 23 18.71 -0.31 -5.83
N PRO A 24 17.87 0.14 -6.80
CA PRO A 24 17.47 1.54 -6.88
C PRO A 24 16.80 2.02 -5.58
N PRO A 25 17.04 3.28 -5.13
CA PRO A 25 16.50 3.79 -3.88
C PRO A 25 14.97 3.68 -3.74
N LYS A 26 14.23 3.81 -4.84
CA LYS A 26 12.77 3.63 -4.85
C LYS A 26 12.35 2.18 -4.55
N ILE A 27 13.11 1.20 -5.03
CA ILE A 27 12.87 -0.21 -4.72
C ILE A 27 13.22 -0.49 -3.26
N TYR A 28 14.30 0.08 -2.75
CA TYR A 28 14.65 0.01 -1.32
C TYR A 28 13.52 0.55 -0.44
N GLU A 29 12.96 1.71 -0.76
CA GLU A 29 11.82 2.31 -0.06
C GLU A 29 10.57 1.41 -0.08
N ILE A 30 10.25 0.82 -1.24
CA ILE A 30 9.16 -0.16 -1.36
C ILE A 30 9.43 -1.39 -0.49
N CYS A 31 10.67 -1.92 -0.48
CA CYS A 31 11.05 -3.06 0.36
C CYS A 31 10.88 -2.72 1.85
N CYS A 32 11.33 -1.56 2.29
CA CYS A 32 11.06 -1.07 3.65
C CYS A 32 9.55 -1.04 3.95
N CYS A 33 8.71 -0.51 3.05
CA CYS A 33 7.27 -0.53 3.26
C CYS A 33 6.68 -1.94 3.34
N ILE A 34 7.16 -2.88 2.51
CA ILE A 34 6.77 -4.31 2.59
C ILE A 34 7.16 -4.88 3.96
N ARG A 35 8.40 -4.64 4.41
CA ARG A 35 8.88 -5.11 5.71
C ARG A 35 8.00 -4.58 6.83
N GLU A 36 7.77 -3.27 6.89
CA GLU A 36 6.98 -2.67 7.98
C GLU A 36 5.50 -3.06 7.93
N THR A 37 4.98 -3.48 6.78
CA THR A 37 3.61 -3.99 6.65
C THR A 37 3.45 -5.40 7.21
N PHE A 38 4.48 -6.26 7.07
CA PHE A 38 4.33 -7.69 7.32
C PHE A 38 5.22 -8.24 8.44
N CYS A 39 6.46 -7.79 8.59
CA CYS A 39 7.42 -8.44 9.46
C CYS A 39 7.18 -8.10 10.94
N LEU A 40 7.17 -9.15 11.77
CA LEU A 40 7.23 -9.09 13.23
C LEU A 40 8.54 -9.74 13.70
N SER A 41 8.87 -9.64 14.98
CA SER A 41 10.12 -10.22 15.52
C SER A 41 10.27 -11.72 15.26
N TYR A 42 9.16 -12.47 15.29
CA TYR A 42 9.18 -13.94 15.18
C TYR A 42 8.25 -14.50 14.11
N SER A 43 7.53 -13.65 13.38
CA SER A 43 6.51 -14.09 12.43
C SER A 43 6.20 -13.02 11.39
N ILE A 44 5.18 -13.26 10.56
CA ILE A 44 4.62 -12.24 9.67
C ILE A 44 3.14 -12.02 10.00
N ARG A 45 2.67 -10.77 9.87
CA ARG A 45 1.28 -10.38 10.00
C ARG A 45 0.44 -11.07 8.92
N LYS A 46 -0.40 -12.01 9.34
CA LYS A 46 -1.29 -12.76 8.43
C LYS A 46 -2.59 -12.02 8.15
N ASN A 47 -2.97 -11.07 8.99
CA ASN A 47 -4.17 -10.23 8.90
C ASN A 47 -3.95 -8.91 8.13
N SER A 48 -2.78 -8.73 7.51
CA SER A 48 -2.45 -7.55 6.70
C SER A 48 -2.34 -7.92 5.24
N ASP A 49 -2.85 -7.06 4.36
CA ASP A 49 -2.66 -7.14 2.91
C ASP A 49 -2.04 -5.84 2.41
N LEU A 50 -1.13 -5.95 1.43
CA LEU A 50 -0.44 -4.82 0.82
C LEU A 50 -0.69 -4.80 -0.68
N PHE A 51 -1.03 -3.64 -1.20
CA PHE A 51 -1.26 -3.37 -2.61
C PHE A 51 -0.28 -2.31 -3.04
N LEU A 52 0.58 -2.63 -4.00
CA LEU A 52 1.50 -1.70 -4.62
C LEU A 52 0.96 -1.37 -6.01
N TYR A 53 0.46 -0.14 -6.18
CA TYR A 53 -0.07 0.34 -7.44
C TYR A 53 0.92 1.27 -8.11
N PHE A 54 1.31 0.92 -9.33
CA PHE A 54 2.11 1.74 -10.24
C PHE A 54 1.17 2.53 -11.13
N VAL A 55 1.08 3.84 -10.89
CA VAL A 55 0.03 4.69 -11.44
C VAL A 55 0.15 4.79 -12.97
N GLU A 56 1.32 5.10 -13.52
CA GLU A 56 1.47 5.28 -14.96
C GLU A 56 1.21 3.99 -15.76
N GLU A 57 1.69 2.85 -15.27
CA GLU A 57 1.49 1.55 -15.93
C GLU A 57 0.12 0.93 -15.65
N LYS A 58 -0.62 1.47 -14.66
CA LYS A 58 -1.88 0.94 -14.15
C LYS A 58 -1.74 -0.52 -13.72
N ILE A 59 -0.60 -0.86 -13.14
CA ILE A 59 -0.27 -2.20 -12.68
C ILE A 59 -0.35 -2.23 -11.16
N VAL A 60 -1.03 -3.23 -10.62
CA VAL A 60 -1.04 -3.53 -9.19
C VAL A 60 -0.30 -4.83 -8.92
N ILE A 61 0.46 -4.85 -7.83
CA ILE A 61 0.96 -6.06 -7.20
C ILE A 61 0.33 -6.15 -5.81
N LYS A 62 -0.38 -7.24 -5.53
CA LYS A 62 -0.92 -7.49 -4.18
C LYS A 62 -0.14 -8.59 -3.47
N PHE A 63 0.10 -8.37 -2.19
CA PHE A 63 0.68 -9.29 -1.23
C PHE A 63 -0.42 -9.62 -0.21
N ILE A 64 -0.83 -10.88 -0.17
CA ILE A 64 -1.90 -11.38 0.69
C ILE A 64 -1.28 -12.08 1.89
N GLY A 65 -1.40 -11.49 3.08
CA GLY A 65 -0.68 -11.92 4.28
C GLY A 65 -0.91 -13.38 4.64
N THR A 66 -2.17 -13.82 4.61
CA THR A 66 -2.57 -15.21 4.90
C THR A 66 -1.85 -16.23 4.03
N HIS A 67 -1.61 -15.91 2.76
CA HIS A 67 -1.00 -16.80 1.77
C HIS A 67 0.50 -16.56 1.55
N LEU A 68 1.04 -15.48 2.11
CA LEU A 68 2.43 -15.06 1.87
C LEU A 68 3.42 -16.06 2.45
N ARG A 69 4.42 -16.44 1.63
CA ARG A 69 5.54 -17.32 2.01
C ARG A 69 6.86 -16.75 1.51
N TYR A 70 7.95 -17.18 2.15
CA TYR A 70 9.33 -16.81 1.78
C TYR A 70 9.66 -15.32 1.90
N LEU A 71 8.81 -14.53 2.57
CA LEU A 71 9.13 -13.14 2.88
C LEU A 71 10.05 -13.10 4.11
N GLY A 72 11.34 -12.86 3.88
CA GLY A 72 12.31 -12.55 4.93
C GLY A 72 12.29 -11.06 5.33
N PRO A 73 12.80 -10.73 6.54
CA PRO A 73 12.93 -9.34 6.99
C PRO A 73 14.05 -8.59 6.24
N ASP A 74 14.94 -9.30 5.54
CA ASP A 74 15.99 -8.71 4.74
C ASP A 74 15.46 -8.12 3.42
N GLU A 75 16.06 -7.00 3.00
CA GLU A 75 15.73 -6.31 1.76
C GLU A 75 15.87 -7.24 0.55
N ARG A 76 16.91 -8.08 0.52
CA ARG A 76 17.19 -9.00 -0.58
C ARG A 76 16.00 -9.93 -0.84
N SER A 77 15.43 -10.54 0.19
CA SER A 77 14.26 -11.41 0.08
C SER A 77 13.05 -10.66 -0.50
N GLN A 78 12.79 -9.44 -0.02
CA GLN A 78 11.68 -8.60 -0.47
C GLN A 78 11.86 -8.18 -1.94
N ALA A 79 13.06 -7.71 -2.29
CA ALA A 79 13.43 -7.31 -3.64
C ALA A 79 13.34 -8.47 -4.63
N ILE A 80 13.73 -9.69 -4.25
CA ILE A 80 13.61 -10.88 -5.10
C ILE A 80 12.13 -11.23 -5.37
N LEU A 81 11.28 -11.19 -4.35
CA LEU A 81 9.84 -11.48 -4.49
C LEU A 81 9.15 -10.44 -5.37
N LEU A 82 9.44 -9.15 -5.16
CA LEU A 82 8.94 -8.07 -5.99
C LEU A 82 9.42 -8.21 -7.45
N LEU A 83 10.70 -8.58 -7.66
CA LEU A 83 11.26 -8.77 -9.00
C LEU A 83 10.55 -9.92 -9.73
N LYS A 84 10.28 -11.03 -9.04
CA LYS A 84 9.52 -12.16 -9.62
C LYS A 84 8.12 -11.73 -10.05
N ALA A 85 7.44 -10.90 -9.26
CA ALA A 85 6.13 -10.36 -9.61
C ALA A 85 6.20 -9.44 -10.84
N LEU A 86 7.15 -8.50 -10.85
CA LEU A 86 7.35 -7.58 -11.99
C LEU A 86 7.73 -8.31 -13.28
N LYS A 87 8.45 -9.43 -13.22
CA LYS A 87 8.73 -10.28 -14.40
C LYS A 87 7.47 -10.86 -15.04
N LYS A 88 6.34 -10.89 -14.34
CA LYS A 88 5.05 -11.34 -14.88
C LYS A 88 4.22 -10.21 -15.49
N ARG A 89 4.71 -8.95 -15.51
CA ARG A 89 3.97 -7.78 -16.02
C ARG A 89 3.45 -7.94 -17.44
N ASN A 90 4.25 -8.49 -18.36
CA ASN A 90 3.84 -8.67 -19.76
C ASN A 90 2.64 -9.62 -19.86
N LYS A 91 2.61 -10.67 -19.03
CA LYS A 91 1.47 -11.60 -18.94
C LYS A 91 0.26 -10.95 -18.28
N ALA A 92 0.46 -10.10 -17.27
CA ALA A 92 -0.62 -9.33 -16.66
C ALA A 92 -1.25 -8.35 -17.68
N ILE A 93 -0.42 -7.68 -18.49
CA ILE A 93 -0.85 -6.77 -19.56
C ILE A 93 -1.66 -7.52 -20.62
N SER A 94 -1.22 -8.71 -21.03
CA SER A 94 -1.88 -9.47 -22.10
C SER A 94 -3.19 -10.11 -21.66
N THR A 95 -3.28 -10.57 -20.40
CA THR A 95 -4.45 -11.31 -19.92
C THR A 95 -5.49 -10.43 -19.22
N LYS A 96 -5.09 -9.26 -18.69
CA LYS A 96 -5.92 -8.40 -17.82
C LYS A 96 -6.52 -9.14 -16.61
N LYS A 97 -5.93 -10.26 -16.20
CA LYS A 97 -6.36 -11.09 -15.07
C LYS A 97 -5.28 -11.12 -13.99
N TRP A 98 -5.69 -11.50 -12.77
CA TRP A 98 -4.74 -11.77 -11.70
C TRP A 98 -3.81 -12.92 -12.06
N ILE A 99 -2.51 -12.65 -12.10
CA ILE A 99 -1.47 -13.66 -12.34
C ILE A 99 -0.74 -13.92 -11.02
N ASN A 100 -0.72 -15.18 -10.59
CA ASN A 100 0.09 -15.62 -9.47
C ASN A 100 1.59 -15.57 -9.83
N SER A 101 2.39 -14.88 -9.02
CA SER A 101 3.85 -14.83 -9.13
C SER A 101 4.51 -15.86 -8.21
N THR A 102 4.19 -15.77 -6.92
CA THR A 102 4.69 -16.61 -5.83
C THR A 102 3.59 -16.71 -4.77
N PRO A 103 3.66 -17.63 -3.79
CA PRO A 103 2.60 -17.78 -2.79
C PRO A 103 2.25 -16.46 -2.09
N GLY A 104 0.98 -16.06 -2.20
CA GLY A 104 0.46 -14.80 -1.67
C GLY A 104 0.77 -13.55 -2.49
N ILE A 105 1.46 -13.63 -3.64
CA ILE A 105 1.82 -12.47 -4.46
C ILE A 105 1.20 -12.59 -5.85
N TYR A 106 0.42 -11.59 -6.23
CA TYR A 106 -0.29 -11.55 -7.51
C TYR A 106 -0.10 -10.21 -8.19
N ILE A 107 -0.14 -10.22 -9.52
CA ILE A 107 -0.02 -9.01 -10.35
C ILE A 107 -1.19 -8.94 -11.34
N LYS A 108 -1.70 -7.73 -11.57
CA LYS A 108 -2.74 -7.44 -12.57
C LYS A 108 -2.49 -6.07 -13.19
N GLN A 109 -2.89 -5.89 -14.44
CA GLN A 109 -2.93 -4.59 -15.10
C GLN A 109 -4.39 -4.20 -15.34
N TYR A 110 -4.68 -2.91 -15.20
CA TYR A 110 -5.99 -2.31 -15.43
C TYR A 110 -6.01 -1.41 -16.65
N GLU A 111 -7.16 -1.32 -17.30
CA GLU A 111 -7.35 -0.43 -18.45
C GLU A 111 -7.27 1.05 -18.06
N ASN A 112 -7.89 1.39 -16.93
CA ASN A 112 -7.96 2.74 -16.40
C ASN A 112 -7.91 2.74 -14.86
N HIS A 113 -7.78 3.91 -14.27
CA HIS A 113 -7.73 4.07 -12.82
C HIS A 113 -9.07 3.73 -12.16
N ASP A 114 -10.19 4.09 -12.78
CA ASP A 114 -11.53 3.84 -12.23
C ASP A 114 -11.78 2.35 -11.99
N SER A 115 -11.46 1.50 -12.96
CA SER A 115 -11.60 0.04 -12.85
C SER A 115 -10.74 -0.55 -11.72
N PHE A 116 -9.55 0.01 -11.49
CA PHE A 116 -8.72 -0.36 -10.35
C PHE A 116 -9.37 0.05 -9.03
N LEU A 117 -9.79 1.32 -8.91
CA LEU A 117 -10.37 1.84 -7.69
C LEU A 117 -11.70 1.13 -7.36
N LEU A 118 -12.53 0.85 -8.37
CA LEU A 118 -13.78 0.09 -8.23
C LEU A 118 -13.53 -1.33 -7.73
N GLU A 119 -12.58 -2.07 -8.30
CA GLU A 119 -12.26 -3.42 -7.81
C GLU A 119 -11.62 -3.37 -6.42
N PHE A 120 -10.68 -2.46 -6.20
CA PHE A 120 -9.98 -2.34 -4.92
C PHE A 120 -10.95 -2.00 -3.79
N PHE A 121 -11.76 -0.96 -3.93
CA PHE A 121 -12.66 -0.56 -2.85
C PHE A 121 -13.92 -1.42 -2.76
N GLY A 122 -14.43 -1.89 -3.90
CA GLY A 122 -15.62 -2.74 -3.95
C GLY A 122 -15.38 -4.15 -3.40
N GLN A 123 -14.25 -4.78 -3.72
CA GLN A 123 -13.95 -6.15 -3.28
C GLN A 123 -13.68 -6.25 -1.78
N TYR A 124 -13.16 -5.19 -1.17
CA TYR A 124 -12.65 -5.23 0.20
C TYR A 124 -13.58 -4.60 1.25
N MET A 125 -14.79 -4.14 0.85
CA MET A 125 -15.82 -3.55 1.71
C MET A 125 -15.21 -2.63 2.79
N MET A 126 -14.47 -1.63 2.33
CA MET A 126 -13.74 -0.74 3.23
C MET A 126 -14.70 0.30 3.79
N ASN A 127 -14.98 0.25 5.10
CA ASN A 127 -15.86 1.22 5.77
C ASN A 127 -15.29 2.65 5.66
N PHE A 128 -13.98 2.76 5.87
CA PHE A 128 -13.24 4.01 5.80
C PHE A 128 -11.93 3.80 5.05
N CYS A 129 -11.54 4.80 4.27
CA CYS A 129 -10.23 4.86 3.65
C CYS A 129 -9.47 6.06 4.20
N TYR A 130 -8.19 5.88 4.52
CA TYR A 130 -7.37 6.93 5.10
C TYR A 130 -6.21 7.27 4.18
N TYR A 131 -6.21 8.48 3.63
CA TYR A 131 -5.07 9.02 2.89
C TYR A 131 -4.05 9.58 3.87
N VAL A 132 -2.86 9.00 3.91
CA VAL A 132 -1.79 9.40 4.83
C VAL A 132 -0.90 10.43 4.15
N SER A 133 -1.06 11.70 4.51
CA SER A 133 -0.36 12.81 3.86
C SER A 133 1.03 13.08 4.48
N PHE A 134 1.90 13.76 3.73
CA PHE A 134 3.25 14.16 4.12
C PHE A 134 3.32 15.46 4.90
N ARG A 135 2.38 16.38 4.69
CA ARG A 135 2.37 17.71 5.32
C ARG A 135 0.94 18.19 5.48
N LYS A 136 0.68 19.05 6.47
CA LYS A 136 -0.60 19.77 6.68
C LYS A 136 -0.99 20.74 5.52
N GLY A 137 -0.37 20.63 4.33
CA GLY A 137 -0.51 21.59 3.23
C GLY A 137 -1.28 21.06 2.02
N ASN A 138 -2.12 21.94 1.45
CA ASN A 138 -2.90 21.94 0.21
C ASN A 138 -3.91 20.80 -0.06
N VAL A 139 -3.67 19.56 0.39
CA VAL A 139 -4.61 18.45 0.12
C VAL A 139 -5.98 18.69 0.78
N ALA A 140 -6.01 19.09 2.06
CA ALA A 140 -7.27 19.41 2.74
C ALA A 140 -7.87 20.77 2.37
N GLN A 141 -7.13 21.66 1.69
CA GLN A 141 -7.67 22.97 1.29
C GLN A 141 -8.40 22.90 -0.05
N ASN A 142 -8.02 21.96 -0.93
CA ASN A 142 -8.56 21.86 -2.28
C ASN A 142 -9.74 20.88 -2.39
N VAL A 143 -10.01 20.10 -1.35
CA VAL A 143 -11.03 19.03 -1.37
C VAL A 143 -11.72 19.01 -0.01
N ASN A 144 -13.04 18.78 0.00
CA ASN A 144 -13.87 18.57 1.20
C ASN A 144 -13.50 17.27 1.94
N LEU A 145 -12.22 17.11 2.27
CA LEU A 145 -11.68 16.00 3.03
C LEU A 145 -11.94 16.30 4.51
N PHE A 146 -12.67 15.42 5.16
CA PHE A 146 -12.83 15.49 6.61
C PHE A 146 -11.45 15.31 7.26
N LEU A 147 -10.95 16.39 7.88
CA LEU A 147 -9.79 16.38 8.75
C LEU A 147 -10.14 15.60 10.00
N ASP A 148 -9.92 14.29 9.98
CA ASP A 148 -9.94 13.48 11.20
C ASP A 148 -8.53 13.52 11.79
N THR A 149 -8.29 14.49 12.67
CA THR A 149 -7.02 14.67 13.37
C THR A 149 -6.73 13.55 14.37
N THR A 150 -7.68 12.64 14.58
CA THR A 150 -7.60 11.60 15.58
C THR A 150 -7.76 10.21 14.97
N LEU A 151 -6.83 9.31 15.29
CA LEU A 151 -6.87 7.90 14.94
C LEU A 151 -8.09 7.16 15.55
N ASN A 152 -8.90 7.85 16.36
CA ASN A 152 -9.99 7.31 17.20
C ASN A 152 -11.10 6.59 16.45
N ASN A 153 -11.21 6.77 15.13
CA ASN A 153 -12.23 6.11 14.29
C ASN A 153 -11.66 4.97 13.42
N LEU A 154 -10.40 4.59 13.60
CA LEU A 154 -9.83 3.48 12.83
C LEU A 154 -10.45 2.15 13.26
N ASP A 155 -10.92 1.38 12.28
CA ASP A 155 -11.32 -0.01 12.46
C ASP A 155 -10.37 -0.94 11.69
N GLN A 156 -10.43 -2.25 11.98
CA GLN A 156 -9.55 -3.23 11.31
C GLN A 156 -9.89 -3.47 9.83
N THR A 157 -11.08 -3.02 9.38
CA THR A 157 -11.55 -3.11 7.98
C THR A 157 -11.14 -1.90 7.15
N SER A 158 -10.70 -0.83 7.81
CA SER A 158 -10.12 0.36 7.21
C SER A 158 -8.93 0.00 6.35
N GLY A 159 -8.68 0.81 5.34
CA GLY A 159 -7.39 0.78 4.68
C GLY A 159 -6.80 2.12 4.38
N PHE A 160 -5.53 2.06 4.11
CA PHE A 160 -4.61 3.16 4.28
C PHE A 160 -3.86 3.38 2.98
N ILE A 161 -3.91 4.59 2.46
CA ILE A 161 -3.28 4.97 1.21
C ILE A 161 -2.02 5.76 1.53
N PHE A 162 -0.88 5.23 1.10
CA PHE A 162 0.44 5.79 1.29
C PHE A 162 1.04 6.15 -0.09
N PRO A 163 0.98 7.43 -0.48
CA PRO A 163 1.65 7.88 -1.68
C PRO A 163 3.18 7.85 -1.48
N LEU A 164 3.95 7.25 -2.39
CA LEU A 164 5.43 7.26 -2.38
C LEU A 164 6.02 8.44 -3.18
N TYR A 165 5.17 9.39 -3.57
CA TYR A 165 5.50 10.58 -4.35
C TYR A 165 4.43 11.66 -4.13
N HIS A 166 4.70 12.89 -4.58
CA HIS A 166 3.73 13.98 -4.54
C HIS A 166 2.60 13.75 -5.56
N LEU A 167 1.51 13.11 -5.10
CA LEU A 167 0.42 12.63 -5.94
C LEU A 167 -0.31 13.75 -6.69
N TYR A 168 -0.68 14.83 -5.99
CA TYR A 168 -1.38 15.98 -6.55
C TYR A 168 -0.56 16.66 -7.66
N ASP A 169 0.71 16.94 -7.39
CA ASP A 169 1.58 17.66 -8.33
C ASP A 169 1.91 16.82 -9.57
N SER A 170 2.03 15.50 -9.39
CA SER A 170 2.43 14.60 -10.48
C SER A 170 1.26 14.04 -11.29
N ASN A 171 0.09 13.86 -10.69
CA ASN A 171 -1.06 13.25 -11.36
C ASN A 171 -2.39 13.75 -10.75
N PRO A 172 -2.77 15.02 -11.02
CA PRO A 172 -3.95 15.64 -10.42
C PRO A 172 -5.25 14.97 -10.84
N ILE A 173 -5.30 14.38 -12.04
CA ILE A 173 -6.47 13.65 -12.54
C ILE A 173 -6.71 12.42 -11.66
N PHE A 174 -5.71 11.55 -11.49
CA PHE A 174 -5.84 10.38 -10.64
C PHE A 174 -6.16 10.75 -9.19
N PHE A 175 -5.54 11.83 -8.69
CA PHE A 175 -5.84 12.35 -7.36
C PHE A 175 -7.31 12.74 -7.23
N ASN A 176 -7.87 13.51 -8.16
CA ASN A 176 -9.27 13.89 -8.14
C ASN A 176 -10.19 12.66 -8.27
N THR A 177 -9.88 11.72 -9.16
CA THR A 177 -10.62 10.46 -9.29
C THR A 177 -10.65 9.66 -7.99
N LEU A 178 -9.53 9.63 -7.25
CA LEU A 178 -9.45 8.97 -5.94
C LEU A 178 -10.37 9.63 -4.91
N LEU A 179 -10.55 10.96 -4.99
CA LEU A 179 -11.31 11.76 -4.02
C LEU A 179 -12.79 11.86 -4.36
N ASP A 180 -13.12 11.99 -5.64
CA ASP A 180 -14.48 12.12 -6.16
C ASP A 180 -15.27 10.82 -6.14
N ASN A 181 -14.60 9.71 -5.82
CA ASN A 181 -15.24 8.42 -5.74
C ASN A 181 -16.23 8.41 -4.56
N LYS A 182 -17.51 8.69 -4.87
CA LYS A 182 -18.62 8.80 -3.91
C LYS A 182 -18.85 7.56 -3.05
N THR A 183 -18.29 6.41 -3.43
CA THR A 183 -18.34 5.19 -2.63
C THR A 183 -17.28 5.15 -1.53
N LEU A 184 -16.30 6.05 -1.57
CA LEU A 184 -15.23 6.14 -0.60
C LEU A 184 -15.54 7.16 0.49
N ASN A 185 -15.63 6.67 1.73
CA ASN A 185 -15.51 7.53 2.89
C ASN A 185 -14.03 7.81 3.17
N LEU A 186 -13.42 8.63 2.31
CA LEU A 186 -12.00 8.96 2.40
C LEU A 186 -11.77 10.08 3.42
N LYS A 187 -10.93 9.79 4.41
CA LYS A 187 -10.45 10.73 5.42
C LYS A 187 -8.96 10.97 5.23
N VAL A 188 -8.44 12.12 5.68
CA VAL A 188 -7.01 12.42 5.61
C VAL A 188 -6.41 12.39 7.00
N ILE A 189 -5.31 11.65 7.16
CA ILE A 189 -4.50 11.63 8.37
C ILE A 189 -3.17 12.33 8.09
N TYR A 190 -2.78 13.22 9.00
CA TYR A 190 -1.50 13.92 8.96
C TYR A 190 -0.55 13.40 10.03
N LEU A 191 0.46 12.64 9.63
CA LEU A 191 1.56 12.23 10.50
C LEU A 191 2.76 13.19 10.29
N THR A 192 2.61 14.43 10.74
CA THR A 192 3.54 15.54 10.43
C THR A 192 4.94 15.37 11.00
N ASN A 193 5.07 14.64 12.11
CA ASN A 193 6.34 14.44 12.80
C ASN A 193 7.14 13.25 12.24
N ILE A 194 6.57 12.52 11.27
CA ILE A 194 7.16 11.32 10.69
C ILE A 194 7.44 11.60 9.21
N HIS A 195 8.72 11.60 8.84
CA HIS A 195 9.14 11.99 7.50
C HIS A 195 9.13 10.82 6.50
N LEU A 196 9.51 9.62 6.94
CA LEU A 196 9.62 8.44 6.09
C LEU A 196 8.28 7.70 5.99
N ILE A 197 7.93 7.15 4.82
CA ILE A 197 6.66 6.42 4.63
C ILE A 197 6.62 5.15 5.47
N GLN A 198 7.74 4.41 5.51
CA GLN A 198 7.81 3.16 6.27
C GLN A 198 7.50 3.38 7.76
N ASP A 199 7.99 4.48 8.34
CA ASP A 199 7.75 4.82 9.75
C ASP A 199 6.27 5.15 10.02
N LYS A 200 5.57 5.69 9.00
CA LYS A 200 4.12 5.92 9.08
C LYS A 200 3.34 4.61 9.07
N ILE A 201 3.78 3.64 8.26
CA ILE A 201 3.20 2.29 8.24
C ILE A 201 3.40 1.64 9.62
N ILE A 202 4.59 1.75 10.22
CA ILE A 202 4.85 1.27 11.58
C ILE A 202 3.88 1.92 12.58
N CYS A 203 3.72 3.24 12.53
CA CYS A 203 2.82 3.97 13.41
C CYS A 203 1.36 3.51 13.29
N VAL A 204 0.87 3.33 12.05
CA VAL A 204 -0.48 2.81 11.79
C VAL A 204 -0.63 1.38 12.32
N ASN A 205 0.34 0.50 12.06
CA ASN A 205 0.33 -0.86 12.57
C ASN A 205 0.30 -0.89 14.10
N HIS A 206 1.16 -0.11 14.75
CA HIS A 206 1.20 -0.01 16.21
C HIS A 206 -0.15 0.44 16.79
N TYR A 207 -0.79 1.44 16.16
CA TYR A 207 -2.10 1.90 16.59
C TYR A 207 -3.18 0.81 16.46
N LEU A 208 -3.19 0.09 15.33
CA LEU A 208 -4.15 -0.99 15.09
C LEU A 208 -3.95 -2.17 16.06
N ASP A 209 -2.70 -2.48 16.42
CA ASP A 209 -2.39 -3.49 17.44
C ASP A 209 -2.93 -3.09 18.82
N CYS A 210 -2.72 -1.83 19.23
CA CYS A 210 -3.26 -1.30 20.49
C CYS A 210 -4.80 -1.36 20.55
N LEU A 211 -5.48 -1.09 19.43
CA LEU A 211 -6.93 -1.23 19.35
C LEU A 211 -7.39 -2.69 19.52
N GLU A 212 -6.70 -3.62 18.87
CA GLU A 212 -7.01 -5.06 18.97
C GLU A 212 -6.83 -5.57 20.41
N GLU A 213 -5.75 -5.17 21.09
CA GLU A 213 -5.52 -5.51 22.49
C GLU A 213 -6.62 -4.97 23.41
N ASN A 214 -7.07 -3.74 23.21
CA ASN A 214 -8.12 -3.12 24.03
C ASN A 214 -9.48 -3.79 23.81
N LEU A 215 -9.84 -4.13 22.57
CA LEU A 215 -11.05 -4.89 22.27
C LEU A 215 -11.04 -6.27 22.95
N ASN A 216 -9.91 -6.97 22.89
CA ASN A 216 -9.76 -8.28 23.54
C ASN A 216 -9.83 -8.22 25.07
N LYS A 217 -9.41 -7.11 25.69
CA LYS A 217 -9.55 -6.89 27.15
C LYS A 217 -11.00 -6.64 27.57
N ASN A 218 -11.80 -5.99 26.75
CA ASN A 218 -13.21 -5.68 27.06
C ASN A 218 -14.18 -6.87 26.87
N ILE A 219 -13.72 -7.96 26.25
CA ILE A 219 -14.50 -9.19 26.01
C ILE A 219 -14.22 -10.25 27.09
N LYS A 220 -13.21 -10.05 27.94
CA LYS A 220 -12.87 -10.92 29.08
C LYS A 220 -13.40 -10.32 30.39
#